data_AF-A0A553N0B5-F1
#
_entry.id   AF-A0A553N0B5-F1
#
_cell.length_a   1.000
_cell.length_b   1.000
_cell.length_c   1.000
_cell.angle_alpha   90.00
_cell.angle_beta   90.00
_cell.angle_gamma   90.00
#
_symmetry.space_group_name_H-M   'P 1'
#
loop_
_entity.id
_entity.type
_entity.pdbx_description
1 polymer ?
#
loop_
_entity_poly.entity_id
_entity_poly.type
_entity_poly.pdbx_seq_one_letter_code
_entity_poly.pdbx_strand_id
1 'polypeptide(L)'
;MTQTYCFYCSQVSENAKQDLKDGLSLYNSDNNVGLRNAWNIIQAEWKCCGVIGYTDWHEALKEKVVPDRCCQEHYQECGRNSTNMFWTRVSGNHLFI
;
A
#
# COMPACT_ATOMS: atom_id res chain seq x y z
N MET A 1 -25.92 -6.90 22.97
CA MET A 1 -25.54 -8.01 22.07
C MET A 1 -24.93 -7.44 20.77
N THR A 2 -23.95 -6.53 20.89
CA THR A 2 -23.40 -5.75 19.76
C THR A 2 -21.88 -5.53 19.83
N GLN A 3 -21.25 -5.77 21.00
CA GLN A 3 -19.79 -5.58 21.16
C GLN A 3 -18.96 -6.73 20.58
N THR A 4 -19.46 -7.97 20.60
CA THR A 4 -18.70 -9.16 20.16
C THR A 4 -18.49 -9.22 18.64
N TYR A 5 -19.46 -8.75 17.86
CA TYR A 5 -19.36 -8.70 16.39
C TYR A 5 -18.31 -7.68 15.93
N CYS A 6 -18.25 -6.51 16.58
CA CYS A 6 -17.27 -5.47 16.24
C CYS A 6 -15.84 -5.83 16.63
N PHE A 7 -15.65 -6.57 17.73
CA PHE A 7 -14.33 -7.11 18.11
C PHE A 7 -13.78 -8.05 17.03
N TYR A 8 -14.59 -9.00 16.55
CA TYR A 8 -14.18 -9.90 15.47
C TYR A 8 -13.88 -9.13 14.17
N CYS A 9 -14.72 -8.16 13.79
CA CYS A 9 -14.45 -7.31 12.61
C CYS A 9 -13.13 -6.55 12.73
N SER A 10 -12.80 -6.00 13.91
CA SER A 10 -11.53 -5.31 14.12
C SER A 10 -10.34 -6.25 13.95
N GLN A 11 -10.41 -7.46 14.50
CA GLN A 11 -9.35 -8.46 14.36
C GLN A 11 -9.17 -8.91 12.90
N VAL A 12 -10.28 -9.15 12.18
CA VAL A 12 -10.21 -9.48 10.74
C VAL A 12 -9.56 -8.35 9.96
N SER A 13 -9.90 -7.08 10.25
CA SER A 13 -9.31 -5.94 9.56
C SER A 13 -7.82 -5.78 9.84
N GLU A 14 -7.36 -6.05 11.06
CA GLU A 14 -5.94 -5.99 11.39
C GLU A 14 -5.16 -7.15 10.77
N ASN A 15 -5.73 -8.35 10.76
CA ASN A 15 -5.12 -9.49 10.08
C ASN A 15 -4.97 -9.23 8.57
N ALA A 16 -6.01 -8.68 7.92
CA ALA A 16 -5.95 -8.32 6.51
C ALA A 16 -4.88 -7.25 6.22
N LYS A 17 -4.75 -6.24 7.09
CA LYS A 17 -3.66 -5.25 6.97
C LYS A 17 -2.29 -5.91 7.10
N GLN A 18 -2.13 -6.86 8.02
CA GLN A 18 -0.87 -7.57 8.19
C GLN A 18 -0.53 -8.41 6.96
N ASP A 19 -1.48 -9.18 6.43
CA ASP A 19 -1.29 -9.98 5.21
C ASP A 19 -0.89 -9.10 4.01
N LEU A 20 -1.50 -7.92 3.88
CA LEU A 20 -1.13 -6.94 2.85
C LEU A 20 0.28 -6.38 3.05
N LYS A 21 0.69 -6.10 4.30
CA LYS A 21 2.05 -5.64 4.62
C LYS A 21 3.11 -6.71 4.34
N ASP A 22 2.80 -7.96 4.65
CA ASP A 22 3.65 -9.10 4.31
C ASP A 22 3.77 -9.22 2.79
N GLY A 23 2.67 -9.00 2.05
CA GLY A 23 2.68 -8.88 0.60
C GLY A 23 3.56 -7.74 0.05
N LEU A 24 3.57 -6.57 0.69
CA LEU A 24 4.48 -5.46 0.30
C LEU A 24 5.94 -5.88 0.41
N SER A 25 6.31 -6.63 1.45
CA SER A 25 7.70 -7.04 1.70
C SER A 25 8.28 -7.90 0.56
N LEU A 26 7.41 -8.54 -0.22
CA LEU A 26 7.78 -9.38 -1.35
C LEU A 26 7.85 -8.61 -2.68
N TYR A 27 7.54 -7.32 -2.71
CA TYR A 27 7.40 -6.51 -3.93
C TYR A 27 8.64 -6.55 -4.86
N ASN A 28 9.85 -6.51 -4.28
CA ASN A 28 11.11 -6.53 -5.04
C ASN A 28 11.71 -7.93 -5.23
N SER A 29 11.03 -9.00 -4.81
CA SER A 29 11.56 -10.35 -4.99
C SER A 29 11.39 -10.83 -6.44
N ASP A 30 12.45 -11.42 -7.01
CA ASP A 30 12.55 -11.74 -8.44
C ASP A 30 11.46 -12.68 -8.95
N ASN A 31 10.94 -13.55 -8.07
CA ASN A 31 9.95 -14.56 -8.42
C ASN A 31 8.49 -14.09 -8.27
N ASN A 32 8.26 -12.82 -7.89
CA ASN A 32 6.92 -12.31 -7.58
C ASN A 32 6.46 -11.18 -8.53
N VAL A 33 6.76 -11.31 -9.82
CA VAL A 33 6.38 -10.32 -10.85
C VAL A 33 4.86 -10.06 -10.86
N GLY A 34 4.04 -11.10 -10.69
CA GLY A 34 2.58 -10.96 -10.64
C GLY A 34 2.11 -10.11 -9.45
N LEU A 35 2.70 -10.33 -8.27
CA LEU A 35 2.40 -9.56 -7.06
C LEU A 35 2.82 -8.10 -7.22
N ARG A 36 4.02 -7.85 -7.77
CA ARG A 36 4.50 -6.50 -8.09
C ARG A 36 3.55 -5.77 -9.03
N ASN A 37 3.08 -6.45 -10.07
CA ASN A 37 2.12 -5.88 -11.03
C ASN A 37 0.77 -5.59 -10.36
N ALA A 38 0.27 -6.47 -9.50
CA ALA A 38 -0.96 -6.24 -8.74
C ALA A 38 -0.86 -4.99 -7.86
N TRP A 39 0.25 -4.83 -7.10
CA TRP A 39 0.50 -3.61 -6.32
C TRP A 39 0.54 -2.35 -7.16
N ASN A 40 1.16 -2.42 -8.33
CA ASN A 40 1.24 -1.28 -9.26
C ASN A 40 -0.13 -0.89 -9.83
N ILE A 41 -0.97 -1.87 -10.16
CA ILE A 41 -2.33 -1.64 -10.66
C ILE A 41 -3.21 -1.03 -9.58
N ILE A 42 -3.29 -1.68 -8.40
CA ILE A 42 -4.18 -1.24 -7.30
C ILE A 42 -3.84 0.18 -6.88
N GLN A 43 -2.56 0.51 -6.68
CA GLN A 43 -2.16 1.85 -6.24
C GLN A 43 -2.40 2.92 -7.30
N ALA A 44 -2.21 2.59 -8.58
CA ALA A 44 -2.47 3.52 -9.68
C ALA A 44 -3.97 3.78 -9.84
N GLU A 45 -4.80 2.73 -9.79
CA GLU A 45 -6.25 2.84 -9.99
C GLU A 45 -6.94 3.49 -8.79
N TRP A 46 -6.57 3.10 -7.57
CA TRP A 46 -7.24 3.53 -6.35
C TRP A 46 -6.60 4.76 -5.72
N LYS A 47 -5.50 5.27 -6.33
CA LYS A 47 -4.83 6.51 -5.90
C LYS A 47 -4.44 6.43 -4.41
N CYS A 48 -3.83 5.31 -4.04
CA CYS A 48 -3.33 5.05 -2.70
C CYS A 48 -1.83 4.73 -2.75
N CYS A 49 -1.20 4.71 -1.57
CA CYS A 49 0.20 4.32 -1.46
C CYS A 49 0.41 3.60 -0.13
N GLY A 50 0.78 2.32 -0.20
CA GLY A 50 0.89 1.45 0.98
C GLY A 50 -0.46 0.90 1.44
N VAL A 51 -0.47 0.23 2.60
CA VAL A 51 -1.67 -0.41 3.17
C VAL A 51 -2.43 0.57 4.05
N ILE A 52 -1.69 1.22 4.94
CA ILE A 52 -2.17 2.27 5.85
C ILE A 52 -1.68 3.62 5.35
N GLY A 53 -0.47 3.66 4.79
CA GLY A 53 0.09 4.86 4.18
C GLY A 53 1.46 4.61 3.55
N TYR A 54 1.98 5.62 2.87
CA TYR A 54 3.18 5.49 2.05
C TYR A 54 4.41 5.02 2.82
N THR A 55 4.47 5.27 4.14
CA THR A 55 5.57 4.82 5.00
C THR A 55 5.67 3.31 5.13
N ASP A 56 4.62 2.56 4.81
CA ASP A 56 4.69 1.09 4.75
C ASP A 56 5.73 0.62 3.72
N TRP A 57 5.94 1.38 2.63
CA TRP A 57 7.00 1.10 1.66
C TRP A 57 8.39 1.27 2.24
N HIS A 58 8.58 2.17 3.21
CA HIS A 58 9.88 2.33 3.84
C HIS A 58 10.27 1.09 4.65
N GLU A 59 9.28 0.47 5.28
CA GLU A 59 9.47 -0.78 6.00
C GLU A 59 9.70 -1.96 5.05
N ALA A 60 8.94 -2.01 3.95
CA ALA A 60 9.03 -3.10 2.96
C ALA A 60 10.32 -3.06 2.15
N LEU A 61 10.73 -1.88 1.67
CA LEU A 61 11.90 -1.71 0.79
C LEU A 61 13.20 -1.44 1.56
N LYS A 62 13.11 -1.19 2.87
CA LYS A 62 14.25 -0.79 3.73
C LYS A 62 14.97 0.48 3.26
N GLU A 63 14.28 1.31 2.48
CA GLU A 63 14.74 2.58 1.92
C GLU A 63 13.64 3.63 2.05
N LYS A 64 13.99 4.92 2.15
CA LYS A 64 13.00 6.01 2.20
C LYS A 64 12.47 6.35 0.80
N VAL A 65 11.93 5.34 0.13
CA VAL A 65 11.44 5.41 -1.25
C VAL A 65 10.09 4.71 -1.35
N VAL A 66 9.32 5.10 -2.35
CA VAL A 66 8.07 4.42 -2.72
C VAL A 66 8.15 3.99 -4.19
N PRO A 67 7.30 3.07 -4.67
CA PRO A 67 7.18 2.80 -6.10
C PRO A 67 6.66 4.02 -6.87
N ASP A 68 7.09 4.21 -8.11
CA ASP A 68 6.67 5.36 -8.93
C ASP A 68 5.14 5.44 -9.15
N ARG A 69 4.43 4.31 -9.03
CA ARG A 69 2.96 4.27 -9.10
C ARG A 69 2.26 4.91 -7.92
N CYS A 70 2.96 5.15 -6.81
CA CYS A 70 2.45 5.92 -5.67
C CYS A 70 2.40 7.44 -5.90
N CYS A 71 3.13 7.95 -6.90
CA CYS A 71 3.19 9.37 -7.16
C CYS A 71 1.92 9.87 -7.84
N GLN A 72 1.51 11.09 -7.49
CA GLN A 72 0.38 11.76 -8.15
C GLN A 72 0.72 12.13 -9.60
N GLU A 73 1.97 12.53 -9.84
CA GLU A 73 2.51 12.78 -11.17
C GLU A 73 3.37 11.60 -11.61
N HIS A 74 3.08 11.06 -12.80
CA HIS A 74 3.81 9.92 -13.34
C HIS A 74 5.04 10.38 -14.12
N TYR A 75 6.21 10.37 -13.46
CA TYR A 75 7.51 10.46 -14.11
C TYR A 75 8.48 9.44 -13.48
N GLN A 76 9.49 9.05 -14.23
CA GLN A 76 10.47 8.06 -13.81
C GLN A 76 11.20 8.52 -12.54
N GLU A 77 11.31 7.63 -11.55
CA GLU A 77 12.02 7.84 -10.27
C GLU A 77 11.40 8.90 -9.34
N CYS A 78 10.12 9.25 -9.53
CA CYS A 78 9.40 10.16 -8.64
C CYS A 78 9.36 9.64 -7.18
N GLY A 79 9.41 8.31 -7.00
CA GLY A 79 9.40 7.67 -5.70
C GLY A 79 10.67 7.84 -4.88
N ARG A 80 11.80 8.15 -5.53
CA ARG A 80 13.11 8.36 -4.88
C ARG A 80 13.41 9.83 -4.57
N ASN A 81 12.76 10.77 -5.25
CA ASN A 81 13.12 12.19 -5.22
C ASN A 81 11.91 13.09 -4.94
N SER A 82 11.28 12.90 -3.78
CA SER A 82 9.88 13.26 -3.58
C SER A 82 9.65 14.43 -2.62
N THR A 83 9.26 15.55 -3.22
CA THR A 83 8.67 16.70 -2.54
C THR A 83 7.19 16.44 -2.22
N ASN A 84 6.86 15.57 -1.26
CA ASN A 84 5.48 15.34 -0.77
C ASN A 84 4.40 15.02 -1.84
N MET A 85 4.75 14.66 -3.08
CA MET A 85 3.82 14.45 -4.21
C MET A 85 3.19 13.05 -4.24
N PHE A 86 3.02 12.42 -3.08
CA PHE A 86 2.48 11.08 -2.95
C PHE A 86 1.02 11.08 -2.54
N TRP A 87 0.32 9.97 -2.77
CA TRP A 87 -0.96 9.73 -2.13
C TRP A 87 -0.77 9.55 -0.61
N THR A 88 -0.92 10.62 0.15
CA THR A 88 -0.74 10.64 1.62
C THR A 88 -1.97 10.11 2.38
N ARG A 89 -3.10 9.93 1.69
CA ARG A 89 -4.34 9.36 2.23
C ARG A 89 -5.02 8.55 1.13
N VAL A 90 -5.68 7.46 1.51
CA VAL A 90 -6.72 6.84 0.67
C VAL A 90 -7.83 7.88 0.50
N SER A 91 -7.81 8.61 -0.61
CA SER A 91 -8.82 9.62 -0.89
C SER A 91 -10.07 8.95 -1.44
N GLY A 92 -11.05 8.75 -0.57
CA GLY A 92 -12.41 8.37 -0.95
C GLY A 92 -12.80 6.96 -0.54
N ASN A 93 -14.09 6.81 -0.25
CA ASN A 93 -14.75 5.58 0.19
C ASN A 93 -14.73 4.47 -0.88
N HIS A 94 -13.55 3.97 -1.23
CA HIS A 94 -13.42 2.79 -2.08
C HIS A 94 -12.68 1.70 -1.32
N LEU A 95 -13.52 0.79 -0.82
CA LEU A 95 -13.28 -0.58 -0.39
C LEU A 95 -11.82 -1.00 -0.19
N PHE A 96 -11.53 -1.30 1.09
CA PHE A 96 -10.66 -2.41 1.42
C PHE A 96 -11.10 -3.66 0.65
N ILE A 97 -10.14 -4.46 0.21
CA ILE A 97 -10.37 -5.90 0.04
C ILE A 97 -10.69 -6.48 1.43
#